data_AF-A0A9C6UB36-F1
#
_entry.id   AF-A0A9C6UB36-F1
#
_cell.length_a   1.000
_cell.length_b   1.000
_cell.length_c   1.000
_cell.angle_alpha   90.00
_cell.angle_beta   90.00
_cell.angle_gamma   90.00
#
_symmetry.space_group_name_H-M   'P 1'
#
loop_
_entity.id
_entity.type
_entity.pdbx_description
1 polymer ?
#
loop_
_entity_poly.entity_id
_entity_poly.type
_entity_poly.pdbx_seq_one_letter_code
_entity_poly.pdbx_strand_id
1 'polypeptide(L)' 'MMIMTSGTIELLPEFKGAPNAFLVELFAMHEHYDERLAFDFLVAAFCVFPDLDYCALTVPHAYPTFPLLDHLVVSD' A
#
# COMPACT_ATOMS: atom_id res chain seq x y z
N MET A 1 4.33 18.43 1.01
CA MET A 1 5.40 18.15 0.02
C MET A 1 5.08 18.96 -1.23
N MET A 2 6.00 19.79 -1.71
CA MET A 2 5.77 20.69 -2.85
C MET A 2 6.38 20.05 -4.11
N ILE A 3 5.54 19.52 -5.00
CA ILE A 3 5.99 19.05 -6.32
C ILE A 3 5.98 20.24 -7.27
N MET A 4 7.17 20.68 -7.68
CA MET A 4 7.35 21.78 -8.62
C MET A 4 7.27 21.24 -10.05
N THR A 5 6.07 21.14 -10.62
CA THR A 5 5.89 20.91 -12.06
C THR A 5 5.51 22.23 -12.72
N SER A 6 6.23 22.57 -13.79
CA SER A 6 6.04 23.77 -14.60
C SER A 6 4.61 23.83 -15.16
N GLY A 7 3.84 24.84 -14.75
CA GLY A 7 2.56 25.22 -15.35
C GLY A 7 1.36 24.85 -14.48
N THR A 8 0.79 25.86 -13.82
CA THR A 8 -0.40 25.79 -12.96
C THR A 8 -0.23 24.94 -11.69
N ILE A 9 -0.14 25.62 -10.54
CA ILE A 9 -0.25 24.95 -9.24
C ILE A 9 -1.72 24.51 -9.11
N GLU A 10 -2.06 23.32 -9.59
CA GLU A 10 -3.28 22.66 -9.17
C GLU A 10 -3.11 22.33 -7.68
N LEU A 11 -3.73 23.15 -6.83
CA LEU A 11 -3.81 22.86 -5.41
C LEU A 11 -4.63 21.59 -5.27
N LEU A 12 -3.94 20.46 -5.08
CA LEU A 12 -4.61 19.21 -4.74
C LEU A 12 -5.47 19.46 -3.50
N PRO A 13 -6.72 18.97 -3.48
CA PRO A 13 -7.58 19.12 -2.31
C PRO A 13 -6.87 18.53 -1.09
N GLU A 14 -6.68 19.37 -0.07
CA GLU A 14 -6.08 18.94 1.19
C GLU A 14 -7.08 18.07 1.95
N PHE A 15 -6.72 16.81 2.20
CA PHE A 15 -7.51 15.93 3.03
C PHE A 15 -7.50 16.43 4.48
N LYS A 16 -8.69 16.77 5.01
CA LYS A 16 -8.87 17.29 6.38
C LYS A 16 -9.37 16.24 7.39
N GLY A 17 -9.47 14.98 6.98
CA GLY A 17 -9.90 13.89 7.85
C GLY A 17 -8.78 13.38 8.75
N ALA A 18 -9.13 12.50 9.69
CA ALA A 18 -8.13 11.74 10.44
C ALA A 18 -7.40 10.76 9.50
N PRO A 19 -6.10 10.46 9.73
CA PRO A 19 -5.40 9.41 9.00
C PRO A 19 -6.17 8.09 9.10
N ASN A 20 -6.43 7.46 7.96
CA ASN A 20 -7.16 6.18 7.88
C ASN A 20 -6.38 5.11 7.10
N ALA A 21 -5.06 5.29 6.97
CA ALA A 21 -4.21 4.40 6.19
C ALA A 21 -2.86 4.17 6.86
N PHE A 22 -2.33 2.96 6.72
CA PHE A 22 -0.93 2.64 7.02
C PHE A 22 -0.17 2.30 5.73
N LEU A 23 1.15 2.38 5.79
CA LEU A 23 2.05 2.12 4.67
C LEU A 23 2.87 0.86 4.94
N VAL A 24 2.92 -0.03 3.97
CA VAL A 24 3.85 -1.15 3.91
C VAL A 24 4.74 -0.98 2.68
N GLU A 25 6.06 -0.96 2.90
CA GLU A 25 7.04 -0.91 1.82
C GLU A 25 7.80 -2.23 1.71
N LEU A 26 7.53 -3.00 0.66
CA LEU A 26 8.23 -4.25 0.38
C LEU A 26 9.43 -3.94 -0.53
N PHE A 27 10.64 -4.14 0.00
CA PHE A 27 11.88 -3.91 -0.76
C PHE A 27 12.36 -5.17 -1.49
N ALA A 28 12.23 -6.33 -0.85
CA ALA A 28 12.64 -7.62 -1.39
C ALA A 28 11.87 -8.74 -0.71
N MET A 29 11.76 -9.88 -1.39
CA MET A 29 11.30 -11.12 -0.79
C MET A 29 12.23 -12.26 -1.18
N HIS A 30 12.27 -13.27 -0.31
CA HIS A 30 13.05 -14.47 -0.57
C HIS A 30 12.46 -15.20 -1.79
N GLU A 31 13.31 -15.73 -2.67
CA GLU A 31 12.90 -16.40 -3.91
C GLU A 31 12.05 -17.67 -3.71
N HIS A 32 12.08 -18.21 -2.49
CA HIS A 32 11.28 -19.36 -2.06
C HIS A 32 10.18 -18.99 -1.08
N TYR A 33 9.84 -17.70 -1.00
CA TYR A 33 8.77 -17.24 -0.14
C TYR A 33 7.43 -17.81 -0.63
N ASP A 34 6.72 -18.49 0.25
CA ASP A 34 5.38 -19.00 -0.06
C ASP A 34 4.42 -17.81 -0.10
N GLU A 35 3.83 -17.59 -1.26
CA GLU A 35 2.88 -16.50 -1.53
C GLU A 35 1.69 -16.51 -0.55
N ARG A 36 1.35 -17.68 0.03
CA ARG A 36 0.31 -17.81 1.07
C ARG A 36 0.65 -17.07 2.35
N LEU A 37 1.94 -17.01 2.73
CA LEU A 37 2.40 -16.30 3.92
C LEU A 37 2.28 -14.78 3.76
N ALA A 38 2.21 -14.29 2.52
CA ALA A 38 2.00 -12.88 2.24
C ALA A 38 0.60 -12.43 2.67
N PHE A 39 -0.42 -13.27 2.46
CA PHE A 39 -1.77 -12.98 2.92
C PHE A 39 -1.83 -12.89 4.45
N ASP A 40 -1.21 -13.85 5.15
CA ASP A 40 -1.12 -13.84 6.62
C ASP A 40 -0.41 -12.59 7.13
N PHE A 41 0.60 -12.10 6.40
CA PHE A 41 1.26 -10.84 6.71
C PHE A 41 0.30 -9.63 6.63
N LEU A 42 -0.52 -9.53 5.58
CA LEU A 42 -1.52 -8.44 5.50
C LEU A 42 -2.54 -8.52 6.62
N VAL A 43 -3.06 -9.73 6.90
CA VAL A 43 -4.00 -9.93 8.01
C VAL A 43 -3.39 -9.47 9.33
N ALA A 44 -2.13 -9.85 9.59
CA ALA A 44 -1.42 -9.41 10.78
C ALA A 44 -1.24 -7.89 10.82
N ALA A 45 -0.95 -7.25 9.68
CA ALA A 45 -0.81 -5.79 9.60
C ALA A 45 -2.12 -5.07 9.98
N PHE A 46 -3.27 -5.54 9.47
CA PHE A 46 -4.57 -4.99 9.85
C PHE A 46 -4.94 -5.28 11.32
N CYS A 47 -4.51 -6.41 11.88
CA CYS A 47 -4.67 -6.66 13.32
C CYS A 47 -3.84 -5.70 14.19
N VAL A 48 -2.69 -5.22 13.71
CA VAL A 48 -1.86 -4.23 14.41
C VAL A 48 -2.46 -2.82 14.33
N PHE A 49 -3.16 -2.52 13.24
CA PHE A 49 -3.82 -1.23 12.99
C PHE A 49 -5.33 -1.38 12.80
N PRO A 50 -6.08 -1.82 13.84
CA PRO A 50 -7.50 -2.17 13.71
C PRO A 50 -8.40 -0.96 13.41
N ASP A 51 -7.92 0.26 13.67
CA ASP A 51 -8.66 1.51 13.46
C ASP A 51 -8.41 2.14 12.07
N LEU A 52 -7.60 1.49 11.21
CA LEU A 52 -7.26 1.98 9.88
C LEU A 52 -7.85 1.07 8.80
N ASP A 53 -8.67 1.65 7.92
CA ASP A 53 -9.37 0.88 6.88
C ASP A 53 -8.50 0.59 5.65
N TYR A 54 -7.45 1.39 5.42
CA TYR A 54 -6.65 1.33 4.20
C TYR A 54 -5.19 0.93 4.44
N CYS A 55 -4.63 0.20 3.47
CA CYS A 55 -3.21 -0.14 3.41
C CYS A 55 -2.64 0.34 2.07
N ALA A 56 -1.68 1.26 2.11
CA ALA A 56 -0.84 1.58 0.97
C ALA A 56 0.30 0.57 0.89
N LEU A 57 0.44 -0.12 -0.23
CA LEU A 57 1.46 -1.16 -0.42
C LEU A 57 2.39 -0.78 -1.58
N THR A 58 3.69 -0.72 -1.34
CA THR A 58 4.69 -0.64 -2.41
C THR A 58 5.34 -2.02 -2.59
N VAL A 59 5.49 -2.45 -3.85
CA VAL A 59 6.08 -3.74 -4.23
C VAL A 59 7.24 -3.53 -5.20
N PRO A 60 8.28 -4.38 -5.18
CA PRO A 60 9.37 -4.27 -6.12
C PRO A 60 8.93 -4.74 -7.51
N HIS A 61 9.20 -3.93 -8.54
CA HIS A 61 8.81 -4.21 -9.93
C HIS A 61 9.40 -5.52 -10.48
N ALA A 62 10.48 -6.04 -9.90
CA ALA A 62 11.11 -7.28 -10.33
C ALA A 62 10.20 -8.51 -10.22
N TYR A 63 9.09 -8.43 -9.47
CA TYR A 63 8.12 -9.52 -9.29
C TYR A 63 6.68 -9.02 -9.54
N PRO A 64 6.29 -8.81 -10.81
CA PRO A 64 5.01 -8.20 -11.18
C PRO A 64 3.77 -9.06 -10.92
N THR A 65 3.93 -10.32 -10.52
CA THR A 65 2.86 -11.29 -10.24
C THR A 65 2.84 -11.64 -8.75
N PHE A 66 2.73 -10.65 -7.88
CA PHE A 66 2.67 -10.91 -6.45
C PHE A 66 1.22 -11.22 -6.01
N PRO A 67 0.89 -12.42 -5.48
CA PRO A 67 -0.50 -12.78 -5.15
C PRO A 67 -1.16 -11.97 -4.04
N LEU A 68 -0.41 -11.16 -3.28
CA LEU A 68 -0.97 -10.12 -2.39
C LEU A 68 -2.00 -9.25 -3.11
N LEU A 69 -1.71 -8.89 -4.36
CA LEU A 69 -2.56 -7.99 -5.12
C LEU A 69 -3.86 -8.67 -5.57
N ASP A 70 -3.86 -9.98 -5.79
CA ASP A 70 -5.09 -10.73 -6.16
C ASP A 70 -6.13 -10.76 -5.03
N HIS A 71 -5.70 -10.53 -3.79
CA HIS A 71 -6.59 -10.47 -2.63
C HIS A 71 -7.05 -9.05 -2.28
N LEU A 72 -6.49 -8.02 -2.93
CA LEU A 72 -6.85 -6.62 -2.69
C LEU A 72 -7.84 -6.17 -3.76
N VAL A 73 -9.09 -5.91 -3.34
CA VAL A 73 -10.09 -5.32 -4.21
C VAL A 73 -9.88 -3.81 -4.23
N VAL A 74 -9.66 -3.22 -5.40
CA VAL A 74 -9.67 -1.77 -5.56
C VAL A 74 -11.11 -1.30 -5.27
N SER A 75 -11.27 -0.40 -4.28
CA SER A 75 -12.54 0.29 -4.08
C SER A 75 -12.72 1.33 -5.19
N ASP A 76 -13.84 1.25 -5.92
CA ASP A 76 -14.34 2.32 -6.80
C ASP A 76 -14.62 3.62 -6.03
#